data_AF-A0A7X0RKL7-F1
#
_entry.id   AF-A0A7X0RKL7-F1
#
_cell.length_a   1.000
_cell.length_b   1.000
_cell.length_c   1.000
_cell.angle_alpha   90.00
_cell.angle_beta   90.00
_cell.angle_gamma   90.00
#
_symmetry.space_group_name_H-M   'P 1'
#
loop_
_entity.id
_entity.type
_entity.pdbx_description
1 polymer ?
#
loop_
_entity_poly.entity_id
_entity_poly.type
_entity_poly.pdbx_seq_one_letter_code
_entity_poly.pdbx_strand_id
1 'polypeptide(L)'
;MISSYDNRLKPSHPILAEARQIAPNQIIMTYDKRTDLASATNVSNYWIRSNVEQPIPPGMATEGMDWGLTELNAVRPDFARITPIDHSNMRFVMTFRFNAISGIMHVVLPCFVNLEGMTGFDGENWGPYSRNMFIGM
;
A
#
# COMPACT_ATOMS: atom_id res chain seq x y z
N MET A 1 8.56 26.35 -7.06
CA MET A 1 8.47 26.86 -5.67
C MET A 1 7.79 25.78 -4.86
N ILE A 2 8.57 24.90 -4.21
CA ILE A 2 8.02 23.75 -3.48
C ILE A 2 7.54 24.30 -2.13
N SER A 3 6.22 24.33 -1.92
CA SER A 3 5.63 24.77 -0.66
C SER A 3 6.00 23.77 0.43
N SER A 4 6.92 24.17 1.31
CA SER A 4 7.23 23.50 2.57
C SER A 4 6.19 23.77 3.67
N TYR A 5 5.03 24.33 3.31
CA TYR A 5 3.90 24.55 4.19
C TYR A 5 2.88 23.43 3.94
N ASP A 6 2.95 22.38 4.75
CA ASP A 6 1.79 21.74 5.42
C ASP A 6 2.08 20.28 5.83
N ASN A 7 3.15 20.07 6.62
CA ASN A 7 3.41 18.76 7.25
C ASN A 7 3.33 18.83 8.79
N ARG A 8 2.84 19.95 9.34
CA ARG A 8 2.74 20.19 10.80
C ARG A 8 1.31 20.12 11.33
N LEU A 9 0.30 20.03 10.46
CA LEU A 9 -1.12 20.00 10.84
C LEU A 9 -1.80 18.65 10.56
N LYS A 10 -1.17 17.72 9.83
CA LYS A 10 -1.72 16.37 9.70
C LYS A 10 -1.60 15.64 11.05
N PRO A 11 -2.70 15.09 11.58
CA PRO A 11 -2.65 14.23 12.76
C PRO A 11 -1.59 13.15 12.57
N SER A 12 -0.88 12.78 13.65
CA SER A 12 0.07 11.67 13.58
C SER A 12 -0.62 10.42 13.02
N HIS A 13 -0.20 9.99 11.85
CA HIS A 13 -0.70 8.78 11.19
C HIS A 13 0.46 7.79 10.94
N PRO A 14 0.16 6.50 10.72
CA PRO A 14 1.14 5.53 10.28
C PRO A 14 1.65 5.84 8.87
N ILE A 15 2.92 5.59 8.63
CA ILE A 15 3.58 5.68 7.33
C ILE A 15 4.17 4.30 7.02
N LEU A 16 3.94 3.81 5.80
CA LEU A 16 4.53 2.60 5.27
C LEU A 16 6.04 2.82 5.14
N ALA A 17 6.81 2.19 6.03
CA ALA A 17 8.26 2.24 6.00
C ALA A 17 8.82 1.37 4.88
N GLU A 18 8.24 0.20 4.65
CA GLU A 18 8.70 -0.76 3.64
C GLU A 18 7.57 -1.64 3.11
N ALA A 19 7.57 -1.87 1.79
CA ALA A 19 6.88 -2.97 1.16
C ALA A 19 7.88 -3.82 0.38
N ARG A 20 7.95 -5.12 0.70
CA ARG A 20 8.92 -6.03 0.10
C ARG A 20 8.23 -7.33 -0.31
N GLN A 21 8.50 -7.81 -1.52
CA GLN A 21 8.01 -9.11 -1.94
C GLN A 21 8.69 -10.23 -1.15
N ILE A 22 7.91 -11.19 -0.65
CA ILE A 22 8.37 -12.33 0.14
C ILE A 22 8.05 -13.68 -0.52
N ALA A 23 7.11 -13.69 -1.46
CA ALA A 23 6.78 -14.84 -2.31
C ALA A 23 6.21 -14.32 -3.65
N PRO A 24 6.08 -15.15 -4.70
CA PRO A 24 5.59 -14.71 -6.01
C PRO A 24 4.28 -13.94 -5.95
N ASN A 25 3.38 -14.26 -5.03
CA ASN A 25 2.09 -13.59 -4.83
C ASN A 25 1.95 -12.89 -3.46
N GLN A 26 3.05 -12.57 -2.77
CA GLN A 26 3.00 -11.99 -1.42
C GLN A 26 3.99 -10.86 -1.22
N ILE A 27 3.53 -9.80 -0.54
CA ILE A 27 4.37 -8.74 -0.02
C ILE A 27 4.22 -8.64 1.50
N ILE A 28 5.31 -8.33 2.18
CA ILE A 28 5.29 -7.84 3.56
C ILE A 28 5.23 -6.32 3.54
N MET A 29 4.35 -5.76 4.38
CA MET A 29 4.20 -4.33 4.60
C MET A 29 4.56 -4.03 6.06
N THR A 30 5.46 -3.07 6.28
CA THR A 30 5.90 -2.63 7.60
C THR A 30 5.63 -1.13 7.77
N TYR A 31 4.89 -0.76 8.82
CA TYR A 31 4.60 0.63 9.18
C TYR A 31 5.56 1.14 10.27
N ASP A 32 5.74 2.45 10.32
CA ASP A 32 6.56 3.13 11.34
C ASP A 32 5.86 3.26 12.71
N LYS A 33 4.53 3.10 12.74
CA LYS A 33 3.66 3.19 13.92
C LYS A 33 2.60 2.10 13.90
N ARG A 34 2.02 1.84 15.08
CA ARG A 34 0.91 0.91 15.26
C ARG A 34 -0.32 1.42 14.50
N THR A 35 -0.86 0.59 13.63
CA THR A 35 -2.05 0.89 12.85
C THR A 35 -3.30 0.42 13.58
N ASP A 36 -4.44 1.00 13.24
CA ASP A 36 -5.72 0.34 13.48
C ASP A 36 -5.82 -0.91 12.58
N LEU A 37 -6.28 -2.02 13.15
CA LEU A 37 -6.31 -3.31 12.46
C LEU A 37 -7.34 -3.32 11.33
N ALA A 38 -8.51 -2.73 11.53
CA ALA A 38 -9.59 -2.75 10.54
C ALA A 38 -9.20 -2.00 9.27
N SER A 39 -8.64 -0.80 9.42
CA SER A 39 -8.18 0.01 8.30
C SER A 39 -6.91 -0.53 7.63
N ALA A 40 -5.99 -1.16 8.38
CA ALA A 40 -4.79 -1.78 7.80
C ALA A 40 -5.05 -3.12 7.10
N THR A 41 -6.17 -3.79 7.40
CA THR A 41 -6.53 -5.06 6.75
C THR A 41 -7.60 -4.90 5.66
N ASN A 42 -8.16 -3.71 5.51
CA ASN A 42 -9.04 -3.38 4.40
C ASN A 42 -8.22 -3.21 3.10
N VAL A 43 -8.27 -4.18 2.19
CA VAL A 43 -7.50 -4.10 0.94
C VAL A 43 -7.88 -2.92 0.05
N SER A 44 -9.10 -2.40 0.15
CA SER A 44 -9.53 -1.23 -0.64
C SER A 44 -8.91 0.09 -0.19
N ASN A 45 -8.11 0.06 0.88
CA ASN A 45 -7.23 1.15 1.30
C ASN A 45 -5.87 1.12 0.58
N TYR A 46 -5.67 0.26 -0.41
CA TYR A 46 -4.37 0.04 -1.05
C TYR A 46 -4.50 0.12 -2.58
N TRP A 47 -3.47 0.70 -3.20
CA TRP A 47 -3.26 0.68 -4.65
C TRP A 47 -1.88 0.08 -4.94
N ILE A 48 -1.77 -0.62 -6.07
CA ILE A 48 -0.50 -1.15 -6.56
C ILE A 48 -0.27 -0.60 -7.95
N ARG A 49 0.68 0.33 -8.09
CA ARG A 49 1.07 0.82 -9.42
C ARG A 49 2.13 -0.07 -10.05
N SER A 50 2.19 -0.11 -11.36
CA SER A 50 3.34 -0.67 -12.09
C SER A 50 3.86 0.24 -13.19
N ASN A 51 5.09 -0.03 -13.64
CA ASN A 51 5.67 0.63 -14.81
C ASN A 51 5.17 0.06 -16.16
N VAL A 52 4.13 -0.77 -16.16
CA VAL A 52 3.46 -1.24 -17.37
C VAL A 52 2.32 -0.28 -17.69
N GLU A 53 2.27 0.19 -18.94
CA GLU A 53 1.17 1.00 -19.45
C GLU A 53 -0.04 0.12 -19.82
N GLN A 54 -1.23 0.74 -19.87
CA GLN A 54 -2.49 0.06 -20.12
C GLN A 54 -2.50 -0.68 -21.48
N PRO A 55 -3.13 -1.87 -21.59
CA PRO A 55 -3.85 -2.58 -20.53
C PRO A 55 -2.92 -3.26 -19.53
N ILE A 56 -3.23 -3.15 -18.24
CA ILE A 56 -2.49 -3.85 -17.18
C ILE A 56 -2.78 -5.35 -17.27
N PRO A 57 -1.76 -6.20 -17.48
CA PRO A 57 -1.98 -7.64 -17.51
C PRO A 57 -2.44 -8.14 -16.13
N PRO A 58 -3.15 -9.28 -16.06
CA PRO A 58 -3.45 -9.92 -14.79
C PRO A 58 -2.16 -10.14 -13.96
N GLY A 59 -2.07 -9.50 -12.80
CA GLY A 59 -0.87 -9.45 -11.97
C GLY A 59 -1.17 -8.87 -10.59
N MET A 60 -0.20 -8.25 -9.91
CA MET A 60 -0.47 -7.55 -8.63
C MET A 60 -0.95 -6.11 -8.82
N ALA A 61 -0.59 -5.50 -9.95
CA ALA A 61 -0.87 -4.10 -10.21
C ALA A 61 -2.36 -3.84 -10.46
N THR A 62 -2.84 -2.74 -9.91
CA THR A 62 -4.19 -2.23 -10.13
C THR A 62 -4.21 -1.04 -11.08
N GLU A 63 -3.09 -0.32 -11.24
CA GLU A 63 -2.99 0.84 -12.11
C GLU A 63 -1.57 1.08 -12.69
N GLY A 64 -1.45 1.86 -13.77
CA GLY A 64 -0.19 2.41 -14.28
C GLY A 64 0.31 3.61 -13.46
N MET A 65 1.49 4.17 -13.81
CA MET A 65 2.13 5.22 -13.01
C MET A 65 1.44 6.60 -13.07
N ASP A 66 0.78 6.93 -14.18
CA ASP A 66 0.31 8.30 -14.48
C ASP A 66 -1.14 8.60 -14.05
N TRP A 67 -1.85 7.61 -13.52
CA TRP A 67 -3.28 7.72 -13.25
C TRP A 67 -3.58 8.07 -11.79
N GLY A 68 -4.64 8.85 -11.57
CA GLY A 68 -5.13 9.16 -10.24
C GLY A 68 -5.56 7.92 -9.44
N LEU A 69 -5.40 7.96 -8.12
CA LEU A 69 -5.93 6.93 -7.23
C LEU A 69 -7.44 7.17 -7.06
N THR A 70 -8.24 6.18 -7.43
CA THR A 70 -9.69 6.19 -7.33
C THR A 70 -10.18 4.91 -6.69
N GLU A 71 -11.41 4.88 -6.18
CA GLU A 71 -12.00 3.65 -5.64
C GLU A 71 -12.07 2.53 -6.70
N LEU A 72 -12.21 2.89 -7.98
CA LEU A 72 -12.31 1.93 -9.09
C LEU A 72 -11.00 1.17 -9.36
N ASN A 73 -9.85 1.76 -9.04
CA ASN A 73 -8.53 1.15 -9.23
C ASN A 73 -7.83 0.80 -7.92
N ALA A 74 -8.56 0.80 -6.80
CA ALA A 74 -8.10 0.23 -5.53
C ALA A 74 -8.02 -1.30 -5.62
N VAL A 75 -7.21 -1.91 -4.75
CA VAL A 75 -7.16 -3.37 -4.62
C VAL A 75 -8.52 -3.88 -4.14
N ARG A 76 -9.09 -4.80 -4.91
CA ARG A 76 -10.41 -5.37 -4.63
C ARG A 76 -10.33 -6.59 -3.69
N PRO A 77 -11.34 -6.83 -2.84
CA PRO A 77 -11.37 -7.99 -1.94
C PRO A 77 -11.29 -9.37 -2.61
N ASP A 78 -11.68 -9.49 -3.88
CA ASP A 78 -11.55 -10.71 -4.69
C ASP A 78 -10.15 -10.90 -5.30
N PHE A 79 -9.26 -9.92 -5.13
CA PHE A 79 -7.94 -9.87 -5.75
C PHE A 79 -6.79 -10.08 -4.76
N ALA A 80 -6.96 -9.61 -3.53
CA ALA A 80 -5.98 -9.81 -2.47
C ALA A 80 -6.64 -9.87 -1.09
N ARG A 81 -5.86 -10.33 -0.10
CA ARG A 81 -6.21 -10.31 1.32
C ARG A 81 -5.01 -9.86 2.12
N ILE A 82 -5.24 -9.07 3.18
CA ILE A 82 -4.20 -8.67 4.14
C ILE A 82 -4.40 -9.42 5.46
N THR A 83 -3.31 -9.92 6.05
CA THR A 83 -3.29 -10.54 7.38
C THR A 83 -2.15 -9.99 8.23
N PRO A 84 -2.37 -9.72 9.53
CA PRO A 84 -1.27 -9.40 10.44
C PRO A 84 -0.32 -10.59 10.58
N ILE A 85 0.98 -10.31 10.75
CA ILE A 85 2.01 -11.33 10.96
C ILE A 85 2.21 -11.63 12.45
N ASP A 86 1.88 -10.66 13.30
CA ASP A 86 2.07 -10.70 14.74
C ASP A 86 1.05 -9.77 15.45
N HIS A 87 1.24 -9.56 16.75
CA HIS A 87 0.42 -8.66 17.57
C HIS A 87 0.95 -7.21 17.63
N SER A 88 1.87 -6.83 16.73
CA SER A 88 2.46 -5.48 16.74
C SER A 88 1.50 -4.42 16.17
N ASN A 89 0.53 -4.81 15.34
CA ASN A 89 -0.23 -3.91 14.47
C ASN A 89 0.68 -3.04 13.58
N MET A 90 1.88 -3.51 13.25
CA MET A 90 2.82 -2.79 12.38
C MET A 90 3.24 -3.61 11.16
N ARG A 91 3.00 -4.92 11.16
CA ARG A 91 3.48 -5.84 10.13
C ARG A 91 2.36 -6.69 9.57
N PHE A 92 2.21 -6.63 8.25
CA PHE A 92 1.13 -7.29 7.52
C PHE A 92 1.67 -8.01 6.29
N VAL A 93 1.07 -9.13 5.92
CA VAL A 93 1.25 -9.74 4.59
C VAL A 93 0.02 -9.45 3.76
N MET A 94 0.21 -8.89 2.57
CA MET A 94 -0.81 -8.87 1.53
C MET A 94 -0.54 -10.04 0.59
N THR A 95 -1.51 -10.94 0.49
CA THR A 95 -1.49 -12.10 -0.41
C THR A 95 -2.42 -11.85 -1.59
N PHE A 96 -1.86 -11.87 -2.79
CA PHE A 96 -2.56 -11.65 -4.04
C PHE A 96 -3.03 -12.97 -4.66
N ARG A 97 -4.08 -12.90 -5.48
CA ARG A 97 -4.59 -14.01 -6.28
C ARG A 97 -3.66 -14.38 -7.44
N PHE A 98 -2.92 -13.39 -7.95
CA PHE A 98 -1.99 -13.54 -9.06
C PHE A 98 -0.56 -13.25 -8.59
N ASN A 99 0.41 -13.85 -9.28
CA ASN A 99 1.82 -13.57 -9.03
C ASN A 99 2.19 -12.18 -9.55
N ALA A 100 3.24 -11.60 -8.98
CA ALA A 100 3.93 -10.48 -9.59
C ALA A 100 4.49 -10.93 -10.95
N ILE A 101 4.47 -10.02 -11.91
CA ILE A 101 5.15 -10.25 -13.19
C ILE A 101 6.64 -10.00 -12.96
N SER A 102 7.48 -10.99 -13.24
CA SER A 102 8.92 -10.90 -13.05
C SER A 102 9.51 -9.71 -13.82
N GLY A 103 10.39 -8.95 -13.17
CA GLY A 103 11.06 -7.78 -13.78
C GLY A 103 10.20 -6.51 -13.87
N ILE A 104 8.91 -6.57 -13.49
CA ILE A 104 8.05 -5.40 -13.45
C ILE A 104 8.19 -4.68 -12.11
N MET A 105 8.34 -3.37 -12.17
CA MET A 105 8.40 -2.51 -10.99
C MET A 105 7.00 -2.28 -10.47
N HIS A 106 6.80 -2.47 -9.18
CA HIS A 106 5.55 -2.25 -8.47
C HIS A 106 5.75 -1.20 -7.36
N VAL A 107 4.75 -0.35 -7.14
CA VAL A 107 4.72 0.63 -6.04
C VAL A 107 3.46 0.45 -5.23
N VAL A 108 3.60 0.27 -3.92
CA VAL A 108 2.52 0.05 -2.97
C VAL A 108 2.10 1.38 -2.34
N LEU A 109 0.84 1.75 -2.50
CA LEU A 109 0.32 3.04 -2.07
C LEU A 109 -0.86 2.82 -1.11
N PRO A 110 -0.60 2.70 0.20
CA PRO A 110 -1.66 2.68 1.20
C PRO A 110 -2.22 4.08 1.44
N CYS A 111 -3.54 4.17 1.60
CA CYS A 111 -4.27 5.37 2.02
C CYS A 111 -5.25 4.99 3.14
N PHE A 112 -5.71 5.97 3.92
CA PHE A 112 -6.79 5.79 4.90
C PHE A 112 -6.50 4.79 6.03
N VAL A 113 -5.24 4.42 6.25
CA VAL A 113 -4.82 3.58 7.38
C VAL A 113 -4.72 4.44 8.62
N ASN A 114 -5.53 4.13 9.63
CA ASN A 114 -5.61 4.90 10.86
C ASN A 114 -4.50 4.49 11.84
N LEU A 115 -4.17 5.41 12.73
CA LEU A 115 -3.39 5.09 13.94
C LEU A 115 -4.24 4.19 14.85
N GLU A 116 -3.60 3.29 15.61
CA GLU A 116 -4.30 2.43 16.57
C GLU A 116 -5.21 3.23 17.51
N GLY A 117 -6.48 2.81 17.60
CA GLY A 117 -7.50 3.47 18.42
C GLY A 117 -8.09 4.77 17.82
N MET A 118 -7.67 5.17 16.62
CA MET A 118 -8.14 6.35 15.92
C MET A 118 -8.94 5.98 14.66
N THR A 119 -9.73 6.92 14.14
CA THR A 119 -10.53 6.76 12.91
C THR A 119 -10.57 8.07 12.12
N GLY A 120 -10.96 8.00 10.84
CA GLY A 120 -11.23 9.18 10.01
C GLY A 120 -10.01 9.78 9.30
N PHE A 121 -8.87 9.07 9.26
CA PHE A 121 -7.75 9.47 8.41
C PHE A 121 -8.12 9.32 6.92
N ASP A 122 -7.96 10.40 6.16
CA ASP A 122 -8.38 10.55 4.76
C ASP A 122 -7.20 10.81 3.81
N GLY A 123 -5.97 10.51 4.26
CA GLY A 123 -4.74 10.80 3.53
C GLY A 123 -3.96 9.58 3.07
N GLU A 124 -2.80 9.85 2.48
CA GLU A 124 -1.79 8.87 2.08
C GLU A 124 -0.97 8.40 3.29
N ASN A 125 -0.66 7.10 3.33
CA ASN A 125 0.21 6.50 4.35
C ASN A 125 1.61 6.19 3.79
N TRP A 126 2.14 7.01 2.89
CA TRP A 126 3.48 6.89 2.32
C TRP A 126 4.12 8.28 2.20
N GLY A 127 5.45 8.35 2.09
CA GLY A 127 6.17 9.60 2.02
C GLY A 127 7.58 9.46 1.42
N PRO A 128 8.39 10.54 1.41
CA PRO A 128 9.69 10.56 0.73
C PRO A 128 10.69 9.48 1.16
N TYR A 129 10.52 8.93 2.37
CA TYR A 129 11.39 7.89 2.93
C TYR A 129 10.78 6.49 2.90
N SER A 130 9.57 6.34 2.34
CA SER A 130 8.92 5.04 2.19
C SER A 130 9.67 4.19 1.16
N ARG A 131 10.08 2.98 1.55
CA ARG A 131 10.60 1.96 0.64
C ARG A 131 9.46 1.10 0.13
N ASN A 132 8.50 1.71 -0.55
CA ASN A 132 7.25 1.08 -0.97
C ASN A 132 7.31 0.52 -2.41
N MET A 133 8.51 0.34 -2.95
CA MET A 133 8.74 -0.14 -4.31
C MET A 133 9.45 -1.49 -4.27
N PHE A 134 9.05 -2.40 -5.16
CA PHE A 134 9.74 -3.68 -5.39
C PHE A 134 9.72 -4.05 -6.87
N ILE A 135 10.66 -4.92 -7.27
CA ILE A 135 10.64 -5.56 -8.59
C ILE A 135 10.08 -6.96 -8.40
N GLY A 136 9.13 -7.35 -9.26
CA GLY A 136 8.55 -8.68 -9.25
C GLY A 136 9.62 -9.76 -9.43
N MET A 137 9.62 -10.74 -8.51
CA MET A 137 10.37 -11.99 -8.57
C MET A 137 9.62 -13.08 -9.32
#